data_AF-A0A3C1TAI5-F1
#
_entry.id   AF-A0A3C1TAI5-F1
#
_cell.length_a   1.000
_cell.length_b   1.000
_cell.length_c   1.000
_cell.angle_alpha   90.00
_cell.angle_beta   90.00
_cell.angle_gamma   90.00
#
_symmetry.space_group_name_H-M   'P 1'
#
loop_
_entity.id
_entity.type
_entity.pdbx_description
1 polymer ?
#
loop_
_entity_poly.entity_id
_entity_poly.type
_entity_poly.pdbx_seq_one_letter_code
_entity_poly.pdbx_strand_id
1 'polypeptide(L)' 'NYYQTLWMSLGMAAIGIPIGVAIGTATKNMGLLGLGLPIGLGLGVVVGRKMDEKAAKENRQLNIVLTKNF' A
#
# COMPACT_ATOMS: atom_id res chain seq x y z
N ASN A 1 -0.53 12.58 2.44
CA ASN A 1 0.08 11.25 2.19
C ASN A 1 -0.32 10.24 3.26
N TYR A 2 -1.59 10.25 3.69
CA TYR A 2 -2.06 9.34 4.74
C TYR A 2 -2.41 7.99 4.12
N TYR A 3 -3.20 8.01 3.04
CA TYR A 3 -3.64 6.80 2.37
C TYR A 3 -2.50 6.13 1.61
N GLN A 4 -1.54 6.87 1.05
CA GLN A 4 -0.33 6.29 0.48
C GLN A 4 0.45 5.47 1.51
N THR A 5 0.66 6.02 2.71
CA THR A 5 1.39 5.32 3.78
C THR A 5 0.64 4.10 4.30
N LEU A 6 -0.68 4.23 4.48
CA LEU A 6 -1.55 3.13 4.86
C LEU A 6 -1.54 2.00 3.82
N TRP A 7 -1.67 2.34 2.54
CA TRP A 7 -1.71 1.34 1.46
C TRP A 7 -0.34 0.75 1.13
N MET A 8 0.78 1.40 1.49
CA MET A 8 2.09 0.76 1.41
C MET A 8 2.19 -0.42 2.39
N SER A 9 1.78 -0.26 3.65
CA SER A 9 1.80 -1.38 4.62
C SER A 9 0.69 -2.40 4.33
N LEU A 10 -0.52 -1.92 4.01
CA LEU A 10 -1.67 -2.79 3.75
C LEU A 10 -1.53 -3.55 2.43
N GLY A 11 -1.05 -2.90 1.36
CA GLY A 11 -0.81 -3.54 0.06
C GLY A 11 0.24 -4.64 0.14
N MET A 12 1.22 -4.51 1.03
CA MET A 12 2.20 -5.56 1.29
C MET A 12 1.60 -6.74 2.03
N ALA A 13 0.87 -6.49 3.12
CA ALA A 13 0.30 -7.54 3.97
C ALA A 13 -0.88 -8.27 3.31
N ALA A 14 -1.79 -7.54 2.67
CA ALA A 14 -3.04 -8.07 2.14
C ALA A 14 -2.96 -8.53 0.68
N ILE A 15 -1.96 -8.07 -0.09
CA ILE A 15 -1.84 -8.36 -1.53
C ILE A 15 -0.49 -8.98 -1.85
N GLY A 16 0.61 -8.31 -1.49
CA GLY A 16 1.97 -8.73 -1.83
C GLY A 16 2.33 -10.13 -1.30
N ILE A 17 2.16 -10.35 0.00
CA ILE A 17 2.47 -11.64 0.63
C ILE A 17 1.58 -12.77 0.06
N PRO A 18 0.24 -12.63 -0.01
CA PRO A 18 -0.61 -13.66 -0.61
C PRO A 18 -0.27 -14.01 -2.07
N ILE A 19 0.03 -13.01 -2.91
CA ILE A 19 0.45 -13.24 -4.30
C ILE A 19 1.80 -13.96 -4.35
N GLY A 20 2.77 -13.55 -3.53
CA GLY A 20 4.05 -14.23 -3.42
C GLY A 20 3.90 -15.70 -3.01
N VAL A 21 3.04 -15.99 -2.04
CA VAL A 21 2.72 -17.37 -1.62
C VAL A 21 2.04 -18.15 -2.74
N ALA A 22 1.07 -17.55 -3.44
CA ALA A 22 0.39 -18.19 -4.57
C ALA A 22 1.35 -18.55 -5.71
N ILE A 23 2.25 -17.62 -6.08
CA ILE A 23 3.28 -17.86 -7.10
C ILE A 23 4.27 -18.92 -6.62
N GLY A 24 4.75 -18.82 -5.38
CA GLY A 24 5.71 -19.78 -4.82
C GLY A 24 5.16 -21.20 -4.76
N THR A 25 3.89 -21.35 -4.36
CA THR A 25 3.19 -22.65 -4.32
C THR A 25 2.90 -23.21 -5.71
N ALA A 26 2.41 -22.38 -6.63
CA ALA A 26 2.12 -22.81 -8.01
C ALA A 26 3.38 -23.26 -8.78
N THR A 27 4.51 -22.61 -8.52
CA THR A 27 5.80 -22.91 -9.20
C THR A 27 6.66 -23.92 -8.46
N LYS A 28 6.24 -24.36 -7.26
CA LYS A 28 7.04 -25.15 -6.31
C LYS A 28 8.40 -24.51 -5.97
N ASN A 29 8.51 -23.19 -6.15
CA ASN A 29 9.72 -22.43 -5.86
C ASN A 29 9.40 -21.31 -4.86
N MET A 30 9.62 -21.60 -3.58
CA MET A 30 9.38 -20.63 -2.51
C MET A 30 10.32 -19.43 -2.56
N GLY A 31 11.42 -19.48 -3.31
CA GLY A 31 12.25 -18.30 -3.59
C GLY A 31 11.49 -17.21 -4.36
N LEU A 32 10.47 -17.58 -5.14
CA LEU A 32 9.62 -16.63 -5.86
C LEU A 32 8.61 -15.91 -4.95
N LEU A 33 8.49 -16.30 -3.68
CA LEU A 33 7.71 -15.55 -2.69
C LEU A 33 8.22 -14.11 -2.56
N GLY A 34 9.54 -13.91 -2.72
CA GLY A 34 10.16 -12.59 -2.71
C GLY A 34 9.62 -11.64 -3.78
N LEU A 35 9.05 -12.14 -4.88
CA LEU A 35 8.39 -11.32 -5.91
C LEU A 35 7.08 -10.69 -5.43
N GLY A 36 6.46 -11.26 -4.40
CA GLY A 36 5.25 -10.70 -3.79
C GLY A 36 5.49 -9.32 -3.19
N LEU A 37 6.68 -9.06 -2.64
CA LEU A 37 7.05 -7.78 -2.02
C LEU A 37 7.04 -6.61 -3.03
N PRO A 38 7.80 -6.63 -4.15
CA PRO A 38 7.76 -5.53 -5.11
C PRO A 38 6.39 -5.37 -5.78
N ILE A 39 5.65 -6.47 -6.01
CA ILE A 39 4.29 -6.41 -6.56
C ILE A 39 3.33 -5.73 -5.58
N GLY A 40 3.34 -6.15 -4.31
CA GLY A 40 2.52 -5.57 -3.25
C GLY A 40 2.81 -4.09 -3.03
N LEU A 41 4.09 -3.71 -3.08
CA LEU A 41 4.53 -2.33 -2.93
C LEU A 41 4.05 -1.46 -4.10
N GLY A 42 4.22 -1.95 -5.33
CA GLY A 42 3.79 -1.24 -6.54
C GLY A 42 2.28 -0.98 -6.55
N LEU A 43 1.49 -2.01 -6.23
CA LEU A 43 0.03 -1.87 -6.13
C LEU A 43 -0.38 -0.96 -4.97
N GLY A 44 0.26 -1.10 -3.80
CA GLY A 44 0.01 -0.27 -2.63
C GLY A 44 0.23 1.23 -2.89
N VAL A 45 1.32 1.58 -3.58
CA VAL A 45 1.62 2.98 -3.95
C VAL A 45 0.56 3.54 -4.90
N VAL A 46 0.18 2.80 -5.95
CA VAL A 46 -0.80 3.26 -6.94
C VAL A 46 -2.19 3.45 -6.30
N VAL A 47 -2.65 2.48 -5.53
CA VAL A 47 -3.97 2.55 -4.86
C VAL A 47 -3.96 3.65 -3.80
N GLY A 48 -2.92 3.69 -2.97
CA GLY A 48 -2.78 4.70 -1.92
C GLY A 48 -2.76 6.13 -2.45
N ARG A 49 -2.05 6.36 -3.56
CA ARG A 49 -2.02 7.68 -4.23
C ARG A 49 -3.39 8.08 -4.78
N LYS A 50 -4.12 7.16 -5.44
CA LYS A 50 -5.48 7.44 -5.92
C LYS A 50 -6.44 7.77 -4.77
N MET A 51 -6.28 7.12 -3.62
CA MET A 51 -7.08 7.40 -2.43
C MET A 51 -6.74 8.76 -1.81
N ASP A 52 -5.46 9.12 -1.75
CA ASP A 52 -5.02 10.45 -1.30
C ASP A 52 -5.56 11.55 -2.25
N GLU A 53 -5.50 11.36 -3.58
CA GLU A 53 -6.05 12.28 -4.58
C GLU A 53 -7.58 12.42 -4.46
N LYS A 54 -8.28 11.31 -4.23
CA LYS A 54 -9.75 11.32 -4.03
C LYS A 54 -10.13 12.06 -2.75
N ALA A 55 -9.44 11.80 -1.64
CA ALA A 55 -9.67 12.48 -0.38
C ALA A 55 -9.43 14.00 -0.48
N ALA A 56 -8.45 14.43 -1.29
CA ALA A 56 -8.20 15.85 -1.54
C ALA A 56 -9.36 16.50 -2.29
N LYS A 57 -9.88 15.85 -3.34
CA LYS A 57 -11.02 16.36 -4.13
C LYS A 57 -12.30 16.48 -3.33
N GLU A 58 -12.52 15.57 -2.39
CA GLU A 58 -13.74 15.52 -1.59
C GLU A 58 -13.62 16.37 -0.31
N ASN A 59 -12.55 17.14 -0.13
CA ASN A 59 -12.25 17.89 1.10
C ASN A 59 -12.28 17.01 2.37
N ARG A 60 -12.02 15.71 2.21
CA ARG A 60 -11.95 14.73 3.31
C ARG A 60 -10.54 14.55 3.85
N GLN A 61 -9.55 15.24 3.28
CA GLN A 61 -8.23 15.33 3.87
C GLN A 61 -8.31 16.16 5.15
N LEU A 62 -7.92 15.57 6.28
CA LEU A 62 -7.74 16.27 7.55
C LEU A 62 -6.71 17.39 7.35
N ASN A 63 -7.17 18.64 7.32
CA ASN A 63 -6.30 19.81 7.42
C ASN A 63 -5.91 19.99 8.89
N ILE A 64 -5.01 19.12 9.38
CA ILE A 64 -4.39 19.30 10.68
C ILE A 64 -3.44 20.51 10.58
N VAL A 65 -4.00 21.71 10.75
CA VAL A 65 -3.24 22.88 11.17
C VAL A 65 -2.75 22.53 12.58
N LEU A 66 -1.52 22.04 12.66
CA LEU A 66 -0.81 21.94 13.93
C LEU A 66 -0.54 23.38 14.38
N THR A 67 -1.52 24.03 15.01
CA THR A 67 -1.26 25.16 15.92
C THR A 67 -0.48 24.57 17.09
N LYS A 68 0.81 24.43 16.86
CA LYS A 68 1.78 24.08 17.89
C LYS A 68 2.08 25.39 18.61
N ASN A 69 1.15 25.80 19.48
CA ASN A 69 1.46 26.78 20.51
C ASN A 69 2.34 26.05 21.53
N PHE A 70 3.64 26.27 21.40
CA PHE A 70 4.63 25.98 22.43
C PHE A 70 4.54 27.00 23.55
#